data_AF-A0A410RFP8-F1
#
_entry.id   AF-A0A410RFP8-F1
#
_cell.length_a   1.000
_cell.length_b   1.000
_cell.length_c   1.000
_cell.angle_alpha   90.00
_cell.angle_beta   90.00
_cell.angle_gamma   90.00
#
_symmetry.space_group_name_H-M   'P 1'
#
loop_
_entity.id
_entity.type
_entity.pdbx_description
1 polymer ?
#
loop_
_entity_poly.entity_id
_entity_poly.type
_entity_poly.pdbx_seq_one_letter_code
_entity_poly.pdbx_strand_id
1 'polypeptide(L)'
;CSRPGTVGLNTETDSTMTRLLTAAILAVALLVVNADDDYSAEFEKLDSRLDGITSRIHNLVAKIDSRVDPETIRKAHSLEERVIKLEGNQCGKREFQCGSKDPQCVPALFVCDGVKDCRNGHDEDNCDLPTNVGAQFDGHTITHSCNNHRPDTLGFEITKVRRDPYFQTVAFVRANVHLSYTDATKSFALHLPTTGYYNFGVRKLVLLPTNEERLIIVCDFDGYNFDRCQGSVKRESTLEVCSTVLFVRKQNDE
;
A
#
# COMPACT_ATOMS: atom_id res chain seq x y z
N CYS A 1 44.61 -60.96 -33.08
CA CYS A 1 45.28 -59.88 -32.32
C CYS A 1 44.93 -60.01 -30.84
N SER A 2 45.96 -60.00 -30.01
CA SER A 2 46.00 -60.33 -28.58
C SER A 2 45.20 -59.38 -27.68
N ARG A 3 44.71 -59.88 -26.54
CA ARG A 3 45.06 -59.35 -25.20
C ARG A 3 44.63 -60.30 -24.04
N PRO A 4 45.27 -60.19 -22.85
CA PRO A 4 45.39 -61.27 -21.86
C PRO A 4 44.73 -60.99 -20.50
N GLY A 5 44.76 -61.99 -19.61
CA GLY A 5 45.14 -61.82 -18.20
C GLY A 5 44.03 -61.91 -17.15
N THR A 6 43.99 -63.01 -16.40
CA THR A 6 43.35 -63.08 -15.08
C THR A 6 44.38 -63.47 -14.01
N VAL A 7 44.35 -62.66 -12.95
CA VAL A 7 45.11 -62.72 -11.71
C VAL A 7 44.58 -63.85 -10.83
N GLY A 8 45.47 -64.58 -10.18
CA GLY A 8 45.16 -65.42 -9.02
C GLY A 8 46.06 -65.02 -7.86
N LEU A 9 45.54 -64.19 -6.97
CA LEU A 9 46.09 -64.01 -5.62
C LEU A 9 45.75 -65.26 -4.80
N ASN A 10 46.75 -65.88 -4.19
CA ASN A 10 46.54 -66.71 -3.01
C ASN A 10 47.31 -66.08 -1.85
N THR A 11 46.53 -65.52 -0.93
CA THR A 11 46.93 -65.07 0.40
C THR A 11 46.96 -66.28 1.33
N GLU A 12 48.08 -66.49 2.02
CA GLU A 12 48.11 -67.33 3.22
C GLU A 12 48.91 -66.58 4.29
N THR A 13 48.22 -65.74 5.05
CA THR A 13 48.78 -65.05 6.23
C THR A 13 48.01 -65.48 7.48
N ASP A 14 48.73 -66.22 8.31
CA ASP A 14 48.59 -66.51 9.75
C ASP A 14 47.30 -66.05 10.48
N SER A 15 46.39 -67.01 10.67
CA SER A 15 45.07 -66.91 11.32
C SER A 15 45.07 -66.28 12.72
N THR A 16 46.19 -66.34 13.44
CA THR A 16 46.29 -65.82 14.81
C THR A 16 46.47 -64.30 14.86
N MET A 17 47.28 -63.76 13.95
CA MET A 17 47.55 -62.32 13.86
C MET A 17 46.35 -61.55 13.32
N THR A 18 45.61 -62.14 12.37
CA THR A 18 44.37 -61.57 11.82
C THR A 18 43.29 -61.48 12.90
N ARG A 19 43.17 -62.48 13.79
CA ARG A 19 42.20 -62.46 14.90
C ARG A 19 42.52 -61.36 15.93
N LEU A 20 43.80 -61.19 16.27
CA LEU A 20 44.26 -60.12 17.18
C LEU A 20 44.02 -58.73 16.57
N LEU A 21 44.32 -58.56 15.28
CA LEU A 21 44.04 -57.31 14.55
C LEU A 21 42.54 -57.02 14.49
N THR A 22 41.70 -58.01 14.18
CA THR A 22 40.23 -57.81 14.18
C THR A 22 39.70 -57.48 15.57
N ALA A 23 40.24 -58.08 16.63
CA ALA A 23 39.83 -57.79 18.00
C ALA A 23 40.26 -56.37 18.43
N ALA A 24 41.46 -55.93 18.04
CA ALA A 24 41.93 -54.57 18.28
C ALA A 24 41.10 -53.53 17.51
N ILE A 25 40.77 -53.81 16.25
CA ILE A 25 39.88 -52.94 15.44
C ILE A 25 38.48 -52.87 16.07
N LEU A 26 37.92 -54.00 16.51
CA LEU A 26 36.61 -54.04 17.17
C LEU A 26 36.62 -53.30 18.51
N ALA A 27 37.70 -53.41 19.28
CA ALA A 27 37.88 -52.67 20.53
C ALA A 27 38.00 -51.16 20.30
N VAL A 28 38.75 -50.73 19.27
CA VAL A 28 38.83 -49.32 18.88
C VAL A 28 37.48 -48.81 18.36
N ALA A 29 36.77 -49.60 17.54
CA ALA A 29 35.44 -49.24 17.07
C ALA A 29 34.44 -49.10 18.23
N LEU A 30 34.47 -50.01 19.21
CA LEU A 30 33.66 -49.91 20.43
C LEU A 30 34.02 -48.67 21.27
N LEU A 31 35.30 -48.32 21.38
CA LEU A 31 35.72 -47.10 22.09
C LEU A 31 35.30 -45.82 21.35
N VAL A 32 35.32 -45.81 20.01
CA VAL A 32 34.86 -44.69 19.19
C VAL A 32 33.34 -44.53 19.27
N VAL A 33 32.58 -45.63 19.20
CA VAL A 33 31.11 -45.61 19.33
C VAL A 33 30.68 -45.11 20.72
N ASN A 34 31.37 -45.53 21.80
CA ASN A 34 31.09 -45.03 23.15
C ASN A 34 31.55 -43.57 23.38
N ALA A 35 32.45 -43.03 22.54
CA ALA A 35 32.89 -41.63 22.62
C ALA A 35 31.97 -40.67 21.83
N ASP A 36 31.16 -41.19 20.90
CA ASP A 36 30.18 -40.42 20.11
C ASP A 36 28.97 -39.98 20.97
N ASP A 37 28.65 -40.73 22.03
CA ASP A 37 27.52 -40.45 22.93
C ASP A 37 27.71 -39.19 23.82
N ASP A 38 28.96 -38.78 24.10
CA ASP A 38 29.23 -37.63 24.99
C ASP A 38 29.01 -36.28 24.27
N TYR A 39 29.32 -36.22 22.97
CA TYR A 39 29.17 -34.99 22.18
C TYR A 39 27.73 -34.78 21.69
N SER A 40 26.99 -35.85 21.40
CA SER A 40 25.62 -35.77 20.87
C SER A 40 24.66 -35.03 21.82
N ALA A 41 24.76 -35.30 23.13
CA ALA A 41 23.94 -34.65 24.14
C ALA A 41 24.23 -33.15 24.31
N GLU A 42 25.44 -32.69 23.98
CA GLU A 42 25.81 -31.27 24.00
C GLU A 42 25.26 -30.54 22.76
N PHE A 43 25.31 -31.18 21.59
CA PHE A 43 24.71 -30.67 20.36
C PHE A 43 23.17 -30.54 20.46
N GLU A 44 22.47 -31.51 21.05
CA GLU A 44 21.01 -31.41 21.25
C GLU A 44 20.61 -30.21 22.12
N LYS A 45 21.39 -29.92 23.18
CA LYS A 45 21.17 -28.74 24.02
C LYS A 45 21.41 -27.44 23.27
N LEU A 46 22.37 -27.43 22.35
CA LEU A 46 22.65 -26.28 21.51
C LEU A 46 21.52 -26.03 20.51
N ASP A 47 21.00 -27.08 19.87
CA ASP A 47 19.86 -26.99 18.94
C ASP A 47 18.61 -26.48 19.63
N SER A 48 18.26 -27.02 20.81
CA SER A 48 17.13 -26.52 21.60
C SER A 48 17.26 -25.03 21.96
N ARG A 49 18.49 -24.57 22.25
CA ARG A 49 18.78 -23.16 22.48
C ARG A 49 18.62 -22.32 21.20
N LEU A 50 19.07 -22.83 20.06
CA LEU A 50 18.92 -22.16 18.76
C LEU A 50 17.44 -22.02 18.38
N ASP A 51 16.62 -23.04 18.60
CA ASP A 51 15.17 -22.97 18.39
C ASP A 51 14.50 -21.94 19.31
N GLY A 52 14.92 -21.92 20.58
CA GLY A 52 14.46 -20.94 21.56
C GLY A 52 14.81 -19.50 21.18
N ILE A 53 15.99 -19.26 20.61
CA ILE A 53 16.40 -17.94 20.11
C ILE A 53 15.62 -17.59 18.83
N THR A 54 15.48 -18.54 17.91
CA THR A 54 14.79 -18.35 16.63
C THR A 54 13.33 -17.96 16.85
N SER A 55 12.61 -18.65 17.74
CA SER A 55 11.22 -18.29 18.09
C SER A 55 11.11 -16.90 18.73
N ARG A 56 12.07 -16.52 19.59
CA ARG A 56 12.09 -15.16 20.18
C ARG A 56 12.34 -14.08 19.12
N ILE A 57 13.23 -14.33 18.16
CA ILE A 57 13.49 -13.43 17.04
C ILE A 57 12.22 -13.28 16.19
N HIS A 58 11.57 -14.38 15.80
CA HIS A 58 10.32 -14.32 15.03
C HIS A 58 9.23 -13.53 15.76
N ASN A 59 9.06 -13.77 17.07
CA ASN A 59 8.09 -13.03 17.87
C ASN A 59 8.42 -11.53 17.97
N LEU A 60 9.71 -11.17 18.00
CA LEU A 60 10.13 -9.78 18.01
C LEU A 60 9.91 -9.12 16.65
N VAL A 61 10.24 -9.81 15.56
CA VAL A 61 10.00 -9.34 14.19
C VAL A 61 8.52 -9.11 13.97
N ALA A 62 7.66 -10.07 14.32
CA ALA A 62 6.21 -9.91 14.22
C ALA A 62 5.67 -8.71 15.02
N LYS A 63 6.24 -8.43 16.21
CA LYS A 63 5.90 -7.23 16.99
C LYS A 63 6.36 -5.94 16.31
N ILE A 64 7.53 -5.93 15.67
CA ILE A 64 8.01 -4.78 14.90
C ILE A 64 7.11 -4.55 13.69
N ASP A 65 6.84 -5.60 12.91
CA ASP A 65 6.00 -5.54 11.72
C ASP A 65 4.60 -5.02 12.05
N SER A 66 3.99 -5.50 13.13
CA SER A 66 2.68 -5.00 13.57
C SER A 66 2.65 -3.52 13.97
N ARG A 67 3.80 -2.94 14.33
CA ARG A 67 3.92 -1.52 14.72
C ARG A 67 4.32 -0.62 13.56
N VAL A 68 5.04 -1.17 12.58
CA VAL A 68 5.50 -0.47 11.38
C VAL A 68 4.55 -0.73 10.20
N ASP A 69 3.42 -1.41 10.46
CA ASP A 69 2.38 -1.67 9.49
C ASP A 69 1.93 -0.35 8.79
N PRO A 70 2.13 -0.25 7.46
CA PRO A 70 1.80 0.97 6.72
C PRO A 70 0.34 1.38 6.82
N GLU A 71 -0.58 0.41 6.94
CA GLU A 71 -2.00 0.71 7.06
C GLU A 71 -2.33 1.38 8.40
N THR A 72 -1.71 0.90 9.49
CA THR A 72 -1.82 1.49 10.83
C THR A 72 -1.25 2.91 10.86
N ILE A 73 -0.09 3.13 10.24
CA ILE A 73 0.51 4.46 10.11
C ILE A 73 -0.41 5.40 9.31
N ARG A 74 -0.96 4.93 8.18
CA ARG A 74 -1.91 5.68 7.34
C ARG A 74 -3.17 6.08 8.11
N LYS A 75 -3.72 5.18 8.94
CA LYS A 75 -4.88 5.45 9.80
C LYS A 75 -4.56 6.51 10.85
N ALA A 76 -3.38 6.45 11.47
CA ALA A 76 -2.94 7.45 12.45
C ALA A 76 -2.84 8.85 11.83
N HIS A 77 -2.25 8.96 10.64
CA HIS A 77 -2.16 10.25 9.94
C HIS A 77 -3.50 10.76 9.42
N SER A 78 -4.38 9.89 8.91
CA SER A 78 -5.75 10.29 8.56
C SER A 78 -6.51 10.84 9.78
N LEU A 79 -6.28 10.28 10.97
CA LEU A 79 -6.84 10.80 12.21
C LEU A 79 -6.24 12.16 12.58
N GLU A 80 -4.92 12.31 12.45
CA GLU A 80 -4.21 13.58 12.69
C GLU A 80 -4.77 14.71 11.80
N GLU A 81 -4.94 14.47 10.49
CA GLU A 81 -5.53 15.45 9.58
C GLU A 81 -6.96 15.85 10.00
N ARG A 82 -7.77 14.89 10.43
CA ARG A 82 -9.13 15.17 10.91
C ARG A 82 -9.11 16.05 12.15
N VAL A 83 -8.14 15.87 13.04
CA VAL A 83 -7.96 16.72 14.22
C VAL A 83 -7.54 18.13 13.79
N ILE A 84 -6.56 18.26 12.89
CA ILE A 84 -6.10 19.56 12.36
C ILE A 84 -7.25 20.34 11.72
N LYS A 85 -8.14 19.66 10.96
CA LYS A 85 -9.32 20.29 10.34
C LYS A 85 -10.32 20.84 11.37
N LEU A 86 -10.36 20.27 12.58
CA LEU A 86 -11.22 20.73 13.67
C LEU A 86 -10.58 21.83 14.52
N GLU A 87 -9.27 21.73 14.78
CA GLU A 87 -8.51 22.74 15.51
C GLU A 87 -8.36 24.04 14.70
N GLY A 88 -8.39 23.92 13.37
CA GLY A 88 -8.17 25.02 12.44
C GLY A 88 -6.69 25.21 12.14
N ASN A 89 -6.37 25.44 10.86
CA ASN A 89 -5.00 25.80 10.48
C ASN A 89 -4.79 27.31 10.65
N GLN A 90 -3.60 27.70 11.12
CA GLN A 90 -3.21 29.12 11.21
C GLN A 90 -2.83 29.71 9.84
N CYS A 91 -2.99 28.93 8.77
CA CYS A 91 -2.64 29.30 7.40
C CYS A 91 -3.84 29.84 6.63
N GLY A 92 -3.59 30.64 5.60
CA GLY A 92 -4.60 31.15 4.68
C GLY A 92 -5.28 30.06 3.86
N LYS A 93 -6.42 30.40 3.22
CA LYS A 93 -7.24 29.45 2.42
C LYS A 93 -6.51 28.80 1.23
N ARG A 94 -5.39 29.36 0.78
CA ARG A 94 -4.59 28.88 -0.36
C ARG A 94 -3.16 28.54 0.07
N GLU A 95 -2.98 28.29 1.35
CA GLU A 95 -1.70 27.91 1.94
C GLU A 95 -1.81 26.49 2.48
N PHE A 96 -0.68 25.79 2.44
CA PHE A 96 -0.49 24.46 2.96
C PHE A 96 0.32 24.55 4.27
N GLN A 97 -0.09 23.77 5.27
CA GLN A 97 0.57 23.71 6.57
C GLN A 97 1.60 22.59 6.55
N CYS A 98 2.88 22.93 6.75
CA CYS A 98 4.01 21.99 6.77
C CYS A 98 3.97 20.99 7.94
N GLY A 99 3.05 21.15 8.90
CA GLY A 99 2.79 20.21 9.98
C GLY A 99 2.70 20.89 11.34
N SER A 100 2.11 20.20 12.32
CA SER A 100 1.83 20.80 13.64
C SER A 100 3.08 20.98 14.51
N LYS A 101 4.13 20.16 14.30
CA LYS A 101 5.38 20.20 15.07
C LYS A 101 6.35 21.30 14.63
N ASP A 102 6.31 21.67 13.34
CA ASP A 102 7.07 22.79 12.78
C ASP A 102 6.11 23.63 11.92
N PRO A 103 5.27 24.47 12.56
CA PRO A 103 4.25 25.21 11.85
C PRO A 103 4.90 26.20 10.88
N GLN A 104 4.61 26.01 9.60
CA GLN A 104 5.03 26.86 8.50
C GLN A 104 3.96 26.79 7.42
N CYS A 105 3.53 27.96 6.95
CA CYS A 105 2.59 28.05 5.85
C CYS A 105 3.37 28.31 4.56
N VAL A 106 3.15 27.48 3.54
CA VAL A 106 3.68 27.66 2.18
C VAL A 106 2.51 27.82 1.21
N PRO A 107 2.66 28.49 0.06
CA PRO A 107 1.61 28.54 -0.95
C PRO A 107 1.23 27.12 -1.39
N ALA A 108 -0.07 26.85 -1.55
CA ALA A 108 -0.53 25.53 -2.04
C ALA A 108 -0.05 25.20 -3.47
N LEU A 109 0.53 26.18 -4.18
CA LEU A 109 1.17 25.99 -5.48
C LEU A 109 2.56 25.36 -5.40
N PHE A 110 3.20 25.37 -4.22
CA PHE A 110 4.53 24.81 -4.00
C PHE A 110 4.46 23.37 -3.49
N VAL A 111 3.26 22.84 -3.26
CA VAL A 111 3.10 21.46 -2.82
C VAL A 111 3.26 20.50 -4.00
N CYS A 112 4.17 19.55 -3.88
CA CYS A 112 4.48 18.55 -4.89
C CYS A 112 4.92 19.17 -6.22
N ASP A 113 5.72 20.23 -6.15
CA ASP A 113 6.30 20.89 -7.33
C ASP A 113 7.71 20.38 -7.67
N GLY A 114 8.29 19.55 -6.80
CA GLY A 114 9.63 18.98 -6.90
C GLY A 114 10.70 19.76 -6.12
N VAL A 115 10.32 20.84 -5.42
CA VAL A 115 11.20 21.68 -4.62
C VAL A 115 10.75 21.64 -3.17
N LYS A 116 11.72 21.54 -2.26
CA LYS A 116 11.45 21.56 -0.83
C LYS A 116 11.33 23.00 -0.33
N ASP A 117 10.11 23.45 -0.04
CA ASP A 117 9.78 24.76 0.54
C ASP A 117 9.49 24.70 2.04
N CYS A 118 8.93 23.59 2.55
CA CYS A 118 8.84 23.38 3.98
C CYS A 118 10.24 23.07 4.56
N ARG A 119 10.56 23.60 5.76
CA ARG A 119 11.80 23.28 6.47
C ARG A 119 11.97 21.77 6.70
N ASN A 120 10.88 21.10 7.06
CA ASN A 120 10.82 19.65 7.22
C ASN A 120 10.70 18.91 5.87
N GLY A 121 10.21 19.55 4.81
CA GLY A 121 10.02 18.98 3.47
C GLY A 121 8.67 18.30 3.26
N HIS A 122 7.71 18.56 4.15
CA HIS A 122 6.42 17.92 4.15
C HIS A 122 5.54 18.25 2.91
N ASP A 123 5.80 19.37 2.27
CA ASP A 123 5.21 19.78 1.01
C ASP A 123 5.55 18.82 -0.16
N GLU A 124 6.65 18.10 -0.06
CA GLU A 124 7.10 17.11 -1.05
C GLU A 124 6.84 15.66 -0.60
N ASP A 125 6.14 15.47 0.53
CA ASP A 125 5.69 14.16 1.00
C ASP A 125 4.33 13.79 0.38
N ASN A 126 4.10 12.49 0.17
CA ASN A 126 2.80 11.95 -0.24
C ASN A 126 2.24 12.52 -1.56
N CYS A 127 3.13 12.84 -2.50
CA CYS A 127 2.82 13.37 -3.82
C CYS A 127 2.29 12.35 -4.84
N ASP A 128 1.78 11.22 -4.32
CA ASP A 128 1.12 10.18 -5.09
C ASP A 128 -0.27 10.62 -5.52
N LEU A 129 -0.62 10.36 -6.78
CA LEU A 129 -1.92 10.72 -7.29
C LEU A 129 -2.96 9.67 -6.85
N PRO A 130 -3.99 10.02 -6.06
CA PRO A 130 -5.05 9.06 -5.69
C PRO A 130 -5.84 8.58 -6.92
N THR A 131 -5.88 9.38 -7.98
CA THR A 131 -6.65 9.14 -9.20
C THR A 131 -5.76 8.65 -10.34
N ASN A 132 -5.09 7.51 -10.17
CA ASN A 132 -4.37 6.85 -11.25
C ASN A 132 -5.29 6.38 -12.37
N VAL A 133 -4.75 6.11 -13.56
CA VAL A 133 -5.53 5.58 -14.69
C VAL A 133 -6.17 4.25 -14.30
N GLY A 134 -7.47 4.09 -14.59
CA GLY A 134 -8.27 2.94 -14.20
C GLY A 134 -8.83 3.01 -12.78
N ALA A 135 -8.52 4.05 -12.00
CA ALA A 135 -9.12 4.22 -10.68
C ALA A 135 -10.63 4.50 -10.82
N GLN A 136 -11.44 3.60 -10.26
CA GLN A 136 -12.89 3.72 -10.19
C GLN A 136 -13.33 4.05 -8.77
N PHE A 137 -14.21 5.03 -8.65
CA PHE A 137 -14.83 5.43 -7.39
C PHE A 137 -16.34 5.39 -7.53
N ASP A 138 -17.01 4.73 -6.61
CA ASP A 138 -18.46 4.67 -6.54
C ASP A 138 -18.92 5.34 -5.24
N GLY A 139 -20.00 6.11 -5.33
CA GLY A 139 -20.52 6.89 -4.21
C GLY A 139 -22.04 6.82 -4.14
N HIS A 140 -22.52 6.76 -2.90
CA HIS A 140 -23.95 6.86 -2.59
C HIS A 140 -24.27 8.28 -2.14
N THR A 141 -25.39 8.82 -2.63
CA THR A 141 -25.82 10.20 -2.31
C THR A 141 -26.32 10.29 -0.86
N ILE A 142 -25.65 11.08 -0.01
CA ILE A 142 -26.02 11.27 1.40
C ILE A 142 -27.12 12.33 1.51
N THR A 143 -26.96 13.45 0.81
CA THR A 143 -27.93 14.54 0.73
C THR A 143 -28.15 14.91 -0.74
N HIS A 144 -29.37 15.30 -1.11
CA HIS A 144 -29.69 15.61 -2.50
C HIS A 144 -30.73 16.73 -2.62
N SER A 145 -30.29 17.90 -3.10
CA SER A 145 -31.11 19.02 -3.53
C SER A 145 -30.78 19.48 -4.97
N CYS A 146 -29.99 18.68 -5.72
CA CYS A 146 -29.62 18.97 -7.11
C CYS A 146 -30.75 18.53 -8.08
N ASN A 147 -31.65 19.42 -8.48
CA ASN A 147 -32.71 19.14 -9.47
C ASN A 147 -33.61 17.92 -9.10
N ASN A 148 -34.51 17.51 -10.02
CA ASN A 148 -35.44 16.38 -9.83
C ASN A 148 -34.84 15.00 -10.13
N HIS A 149 -33.63 14.92 -10.72
CA HIS A 149 -33.01 13.64 -11.08
C HIS A 149 -32.03 13.20 -9.99
N ARG A 150 -32.41 12.18 -9.21
CA ARG A 150 -31.58 11.61 -8.14
C ARG A 150 -31.03 10.25 -8.56
N PRO A 151 -29.72 10.12 -8.87
CA PRO A 151 -29.12 8.81 -9.10
C PRO A 151 -28.94 8.06 -7.78
N ASP A 152 -29.06 6.73 -7.84
CA ASP A 152 -28.80 5.84 -6.71
C ASP A 152 -27.29 5.69 -6.47
N THR A 153 -26.55 5.58 -7.57
CA THR A 153 -25.08 5.62 -7.54
C THR A 153 -24.56 6.71 -8.46
N LEU A 154 -23.66 7.50 -7.90
CA LEU A 154 -22.82 8.44 -8.62
C LEU A 154 -21.39 7.96 -8.46
N GLY A 155 -20.70 7.71 -9.56
CA GLY A 155 -19.30 7.36 -9.53
C GLY A 155 -18.54 7.98 -10.68
N PHE A 156 -17.22 7.83 -10.65
CA PHE A 156 -16.36 8.23 -11.76
C PHE A 156 -15.18 7.27 -11.91
N GLU A 157 -14.72 7.13 -13.14
CA GLU A 157 -13.57 6.33 -13.52
C GLU A 157 -12.55 7.22 -14.23
N ILE A 158 -11.29 7.16 -13.81
CA ILE A 158 -10.23 7.96 -14.42
C ILE A 158 -9.70 7.25 -15.66
N THR A 159 -9.87 7.87 -16.82
CA THR A 159 -9.46 7.30 -18.11
C THR A 159 -8.07 7.76 -18.54
N LYS A 160 -7.67 8.97 -18.14
CA LYS A 160 -6.35 9.52 -18.49
C LYS A 160 -5.86 10.48 -17.41
N VAL A 161 -4.56 10.44 -17.15
CA VAL A 161 -3.85 11.38 -16.30
C VAL A 161 -2.73 12.02 -17.12
N ARG A 162 -2.54 13.32 -16.96
CA ARG A 162 -1.42 14.08 -17.52
C ARG A 162 -0.87 15.01 -16.45
N ARG A 163 0.41 14.82 -16.11
CA ARG A 163 1.17 15.70 -15.22
C ARG A 163 2.26 16.36 -16.05
N ASP A 164 2.32 17.69 -16.06
CA ASP A 164 3.28 18.42 -16.87
C ASP A 164 4.60 18.55 -16.08
N PRO A 165 5.78 18.24 -16.65
CA PRO A 165 7.04 18.20 -15.89
C PRO A 165 7.45 19.51 -15.22
N TYR A 166 7.05 20.64 -15.83
CA TYR A 166 7.31 22.00 -15.35
C TYR A 166 6.23 22.53 -14.40
N PHE A 167 5.15 21.77 -14.19
CA PHE A 167 4.04 22.15 -13.30
C PHE A 167 3.43 20.90 -12.65
N GLN A 168 4.10 20.40 -11.62
CA GLN A 168 3.78 19.11 -10.99
C GLN A 168 2.69 19.22 -9.90
N THR A 169 2.42 20.43 -9.41
CA THR A 169 1.40 20.75 -8.39
C THR A 169 -0.03 20.41 -8.80
N VAL A 170 -0.28 20.24 -10.11
CA VAL A 170 -1.61 19.91 -10.64
C VAL A 170 -1.49 18.79 -11.66
N ALA A 171 -2.30 17.74 -11.48
CA ALA A 171 -2.48 16.69 -12.46
C ALA A 171 -3.79 16.90 -13.21
N PHE A 172 -3.74 17.01 -14.53
CA PHE A 172 -4.93 17.07 -15.36
C PHE A 172 -5.47 15.67 -15.61
N VAL A 173 -6.77 15.47 -15.41
CA VAL A 173 -7.40 14.16 -15.57
C VAL A 173 -8.52 14.21 -16.60
N ARG A 174 -8.72 13.09 -17.29
CA ARG A 174 -9.98 12.78 -17.97
C ARG A 174 -10.64 11.64 -17.23
N ALA A 175 -11.94 11.73 -17.07
CA ALA A 175 -12.72 10.76 -16.34
C ALA A 175 -14.03 10.49 -17.08
N ASN A 176 -14.63 9.33 -16.84
CA ASN A 176 -16.01 9.06 -17.20
C ASN A 176 -16.82 9.05 -15.91
N VAL A 177 -17.87 9.88 -15.82
CA VAL A 177 -18.81 9.86 -14.70
C VAL A 177 -19.91 8.86 -15.01
N HIS A 178 -20.14 7.92 -14.10
CA HIS A 178 -21.19 6.92 -14.20
C HIS A 178 -22.33 7.25 -13.25
N LEU A 179 -23.53 7.33 -13.80
CA LEU A 179 -24.77 7.57 -13.09
C LEU A 179 -25.67 6.36 -13.28
N SER A 180 -26.17 5.77 -12.19
CA SER A 180 -27.21 4.75 -12.27
C SER A 180 -28.49 5.22 -11.58
N TYR A 181 -29.61 4.93 -12.23
CA TYR A 181 -30.95 5.18 -11.73
C TYR A 181 -31.70 3.86 -11.76
N THR A 182 -32.18 3.39 -10.61
CA THR A 182 -32.93 2.16 -10.45
C THR A 182 -34.29 2.51 -9.86
N ASP A 183 -35.32 2.38 -10.68
CA ASP A 183 -36.71 2.44 -10.23
C ASP A 183 -37.33 1.02 -10.27
N ALA A 184 -38.52 0.85 -9.70
CA ALA A 184 -39.19 -0.44 -9.54
C ALA A 184 -39.42 -1.22 -10.85
N THR A 185 -39.33 -0.55 -12.01
CA THR A 185 -39.59 -1.15 -13.33
C THR A 185 -38.46 -0.96 -14.35
N LYS A 186 -37.50 -0.06 -14.11
CA LYS A 186 -36.44 0.29 -15.08
C LYS A 186 -35.15 0.69 -14.37
N SER A 187 -34.04 0.15 -14.88
CA SER A 187 -32.70 0.62 -14.56
C SER A 187 -32.11 1.32 -15.78
N PHE A 188 -31.57 2.52 -15.60
CA PHE A 188 -30.86 3.26 -16.64
C PHE A 188 -29.47 3.65 -16.12
N ALA A 189 -28.45 3.48 -16.96
CA ALA A 189 -27.07 3.85 -16.68
C ALA A 189 -26.58 4.85 -17.74
N LEU A 190 -25.90 5.91 -17.29
CA LEU A 190 -25.35 6.96 -18.13
C LEU A 190 -23.87 7.14 -17.84
N HIS A 191 -23.07 7.23 -18.90
CA HIS A 191 -21.63 7.49 -18.84
C HIS A 191 -21.32 8.83 -19.51
N LEU A 192 -20.73 9.76 -18.76
CA LEU A 192 -20.47 11.13 -19.19
C LEU A 192 -18.96 11.41 -19.20
N PRO A 193 -18.32 11.57 -20.36
CA PRO A 193 -16.89 11.83 -20.44
C PRO A 193 -16.57 13.27 -20.04
N THR A 194 -15.82 13.44 -18.95
CA THR A 194 -15.43 14.73 -18.37
C THR A 194 -13.92 14.94 -18.33
N THR A 195 -13.54 16.21 -18.19
CA THR A 195 -12.20 16.65 -17.88
C THR A 195 -12.16 17.25 -16.49
N GLY A 196 -11.03 17.13 -15.82
CA GLY A 196 -10.83 17.70 -14.51
C GLY A 196 -9.37 17.89 -14.18
N TYR A 197 -9.12 18.22 -12.94
CA TYR A 197 -7.77 18.30 -12.40
C TYR A 197 -7.75 17.90 -10.92
N TYR A 198 -6.62 17.36 -10.50
CA TYR A 198 -6.29 17.13 -9.10
C TYR A 198 -5.23 18.13 -8.69
N ASN A 199 -5.47 18.86 -7.59
CA ASN A 199 -4.50 19.78 -7.00
C ASN A 199 -3.95 19.16 -5.71
N PHE A 200 -2.62 19.00 -5.66
CA PHE A 200 -1.93 18.37 -4.52
C PHE A 200 -1.95 19.24 -3.27
N GLY A 201 -1.76 20.56 -3.40
CA GLY A 201 -1.73 21.48 -2.26
C GLY A 201 -3.05 21.67 -1.53
N VAL A 202 -4.19 21.48 -2.22
CA VAL A 202 -5.52 21.47 -1.57
C VAL A 202 -6.15 20.07 -1.50
N ARG A 203 -5.42 19.03 -1.94
CA ARG A 203 -5.83 17.62 -1.95
C ARG A 203 -7.23 17.37 -2.56
N LYS A 204 -7.56 18.11 -3.63
CA LYS A 204 -8.91 18.09 -4.24
C LYS A 204 -8.88 17.68 -5.70
N LEU A 205 -9.73 16.72 -6.02
CA LEU A 205 -10.15 16.40 -7.37
C LEU A 205 -11.33 17.28 -7.77
N VAL A 206 -11.25 17.94 -8.92
CA VAL A 206 -12.34 18.73 -9.49
C VAL A 206 -12.65 18.19 -10.88
N LEU A 207 -13.85 17.66 -11.07
CA LEU A 207 -14.37 17.25 -12.37
C LEU A 207 -15.35 18.32 -12.88
N LEU A 208 -15.09 18.80 -14.09
CA LEU A 208 -15.86 19.88 -14.70
C LEU A 208 -17.15 19.33 -15.33
N PRO A 209 -18.18 20.17 -15.50
CA PRO A 209 -19.40 19.75 -16.17
C PRO A 209 -19.14 19.40 -17.64
N THR A 210 -19.86 18.39 -18.13
CA THR A 210 -19.89 17.99 -19.55
C THR A 210 -21.21 18.31 -20.21
N ASN A 211 -22.25 18.53 -19.41
CA ASN A 211 -23.64 18.61 -19.83
C ASN A 211 -24.26 19.98 -19.46
N GLU A 212 -25.46 20.23 -19.96
CA GLU A 212 -26.23 21.46 -19.77
C GLU A 212 -26.53 21.81 -18.30
N GLU A 213 -26.58 20.81 -17.41
CA GLU A 213 -26.86 21.04 -15.98
C GLU A 213 -25.70 21.76 -15.24
N ARG A 214 -24.52 21.86 -15.86
CA ARG A 214 -23.38 22.63 -15.34
C ARG A 214 -23.05 22.31 -13.87
N LEU A 215 -23.01 21.02 -13.54
CA LEU A 215 -22.64 20.53 -12.21
C LEU A 215 -21.15 20.17 -12.16
N ILE A 216 -20.47 20.67 -11.13
CA ILE A 216 -19.08 20.36 -10.80
C ILE A 216 -19.08 19.29 -9.72
N ILE A 217 -18.28 18.24 -9.88
CA ILE A 217 -18.05 17.25 -8.83
C ILE A 217 -16.68 17.55 -8.21
N VAL A 218 -16.66 17.77 -6.90
CA VAL A 218 -15.43 18.00 -6.14
C VAL A 218 -15.24 16.85 -5.16
N CYS A 219 -14.09 16.18 -5.18
CA CYS A 219 -13.72 15.19 -4.18
C CYS A 219 -12.55 15.69 -3.31
N ASP A 220 -12.78 15.75 -2.01
CA ASP A 220 -11.81 16.18 -1.00
C ASP A 220 -11.17 14.94 -0.37
N PHE A 221 -9.85 14.80 -0.55
CA PHE A 221 -9.05 13.72 0.04
C PHE A 221 -8.38 14.23 1.32
N ASP A 222 -8.24 13.35 2.31
CA ASP A 222 -7.51 13.68 3.54
C ASP A 222 -5.99 13.73 3.35
N GLY A 223 -5.47 13.20 2.23
CA GLY A 223 -4.04 13.19 1.92
C GLY A 223 -3.29 11.94 2.35
N TYR A 224 -3.94 11.03 3.09
CA TYR A 224 -3.34 9.78 3.55
C TYR A 224 -4.15 8.57 3.11
N ASN A 225 -5.48 8.65 3.14
CA ASN A 225 -6.38 7.65 2.62
C ASN A 225 -6.83 8.03 1.20
N PHE A 226 -6.29 7.31 0.21
CA PHE A 226 -6.66 7.48 -1.20
C PHE A 226 -7.80 6.59 -1.66
N ASP A 227 -8.36 5.75 -0.77
CA ASP A 227 -9.47 4.83 -1.09
C ASP A 227 -10.84 5.46 -0.82
N ARG A 228 -10.86 6.66 -0.24
CA ARG A 228 -12.08 7.38 0.11
C ARG A 228 -11.89 8.87 -0.14
N CYS A 229 -12.92 9.54 -0.65
CA CYS A 229 -12.94 11.00 -0.67
C CYS A 229 -14.33 11.56 -0.40
N GLN A 230 -14.37 12.72 0.26
CA GLN A 230 -15.61 13.43 0.55
C GLN A 230 -16.03 14.23 -0.69
N GLY A 231 -17.07 13.76 -1.36
CA GLY A 231 -17.64 14.35 -2.55
C GLY A 231 -18.64 15.47 -2.26
N SER A 232 -18.59 16.52 -3.07
CA SER A 232 -19.59 17.59 -3.10
C SER A 232 -19.93 17.92 -4.54
N VAL A 233 -21.21 17.84 -4.89
CA VAL A 233 -21.73 18.28 -6.18
C VAL A 233 -22.16 19.74 -6.04
N LYS A 234 -21.63 20.59 -6.92
CA LYS A 234 -21.84 22.05 -6.89
C LYS A 234 -22.40 22.53 -8.21
N ARG A 235 -23.22 23.58 -8.19
CA ARG A 235 -23.59 24.31 -9.41
C ARG A 235 -22.43 25.19 -9.84
N GLU A 236 -22.08 25.18 -11.14
CA GLU A 236 -20.97 25.98 -11.68
C GLU A 236 -21.18 27.48 -11.46
N SER A 237 -22.43 27.97 -11.58
CA SER A 237 -22.75 29.40 -11.50
C SER A 237 -22.67 29.98 -10.08
N THR A 238 -23.18 29.25 -9.08
CA THR A 238 -23.28 29.74 -7.69
C THR A 238 -22.23 29.14 -6.76
N LEU A 239 -21.59 28.05 -7.16
CA LEU A 239 -20.71 27.21 -6.33
C LEU A 239 -21.39 26.66 -5.07
N GLU A 240 -22.73 26.71 -5.02
CA GLU A 240 -23.53 26.16 -3.93
C GLU A 240 -23.49 24.63 -3.98
N VAL A 241 -23.29 24.02 -2.81
CA VAL A 241 -23.31 22.56 -2.66
C VAL A 241 -24.76 22.09 -2.66
N CYS A 242 -25.13 21.32 -3.67
CA CYS A 242 -26.48 20.76 -3.79
C CYS A 242 -26.55 19.26 -3.42
N SER A 243 -25.42 18.56 -3.38
CA SER A 243 -25.39 17.17 -2.91
C SER A 243 -24.04 16.83 -2.29
N THR A 244 -24.06 16.06 -1.22
CA THR A 244 -22.87 15.50 -0.60
C THR A 244 -22.87 13.99 -0.82
N VAL A 245 -21.72 13.47 -1.24
CA VAL A 245 -21.52 12.07 -1.63
C VAL A 245 -20.27 11.57 -0.94
N LEU A 246 -20.26 10.34 -0.46
CA LEU A 246 -19.03 9.70 -0.01
C LEU A 246 -18.58 8.73 -1.09
N PHE A 247 -17.46 9.03 -1.74
CA PHE A 247 -16.89 8.17 -2.77
C PHE A 247 -15.92 7.19 -2.12
N VAL A 248 -16.04 5.92 -2.51
CA VAL A 248 -15.15 4.83 -2.11
C VAL A 248 -14.58 4.22 -3.37
N ARG A 249 -13.26 3.95 -3.35
CA ARG A 249 -12.57 3.27 -4.44
C ARG A 249 -13.16 1.87 -4.58
N LYS A 250 -13.58 1.52 -5.79
CA LYS A 250 -13.97 0.16 -6.13
C LYS A 250 -12.70 -0.69 -6.19
N GLN A 251 -12.63 -1.74 -5.37
CA GLN A 251 -11.59 -2.75 -5.55
C GLN A 251 -11.97 -3.55 -6.80
N ASN A 252 -11.04 -3.66 -7.73
CA ASN A 252 -11.19 -4.63 -8.81
C ASN A 252 -11.02 -6.00 -8.16
N ASP A 253 -12.12 -6.74 -8.02
CA ASP A 253 -12.06 -8.17 -7.75
C ASP A 253 -11.44 -8.83 -8.99
N GLU A 254 -10.11 -8.99 -9.00
CA GLU A 254 -9.40 -9.92 -9.90
C GLU A 254 -9.50 -11.36 -9.38
#